data_AF-A0A7R9FEM2-F1
#
_entry.id   AF-A0A7R9FEM2-F1
#
_cell.length_a   1.000
_cell.length_b   1.000
_cell.length_c   1.000
_cell.angle_alpha   90.00
_cell.angle_beta   90.00
_cell.angle_gamma   90.00
#
_symmetry.space_group_name_H-M   'P 1'
#
loop_
_entity.id
_entity.type
_entity.pdbx_description
1 polymer ?
#
loop_
_entity_poly.entity_id
_entity_poly.type
_entity_poly.pdbx_seq_one_letter_code
_entity_poly.pdbx_strand_id
1 'polypeptide(L)'
;MLPQRQNKDYDCIHILIPNKLIVIRFNGRMILGSLVKLGYVLVTVSVLLMIWVSLSQGREMEVVQYPPCVFNPLCSCSKAVPDLGIVYCQDVPLPRIPPPINSSKVFMLHLENIGLRSIEPYFLQATGLYRLEISHNPLPDIPSEAFVGLERSLWELELQHNQLMSVPSRAIRHLQKLRRLDLTGT
;
A
#
# COMPACT_ATOMS: atom_id res chain seq x y z
N MET A 1 52.79 -59.47 -32.79
CA MET A 1 51.63 -59.13 -31.91
C MET A 1 51.76 -57.67 -31.52
N LEU A 2 50.81 -56.83 -31.94
CA LEU A 2 50.76 -55.38 -31.67
C LEU A 2 50.40 -55.11 -30.20
N PRO A 3 50.95 -54.08 -29.54
CA PRO A 3 50.36 -53.55 -28.33
C PRO A 3 49.27 -52.53 -28.69
N GLN A 4 48.05 -52.81 -28.23
CA GLN A 4 46.90 -51.92 -28.24
C GLN A 4 47.19 -50.67 -27.39
N ARG A 5 47.28 -49.49 -28.02
CA ARG A 5 47.27 -48.20 -27.31
C ARG A 5 45.83 -47.67 -27.32
N GLN A 6 45.16 -47.80 -26.17
CA GLN A 6 43.81 -47.33 -25.89
C GLN A 6 43.55 -45.93 -26.46
N ASN A 7 42.65 -45.83 -27.44
CA ASN A 7 42.17 -44.57 -27.96
C ASN A 7 41.07 -44.06 -27.01
N LYS A 8 41.45 -43.11 -26.14
CA LYS A 8 40.50 -42.34 -25.33
C LYS A 8 39.55 -41.58 -26.27
N ASP A 9 38.27 -41.48 -25.90
CA ASP A 9 37.18 -40.82 -26.64
C ASP A 9 37.52 -39.37 -27.06
N TYR A 10 38.09 -39.20 -28.26
CA TYR A 10 38.32 -37.89 -28.88
C TYR A 10 37.78 -37.91 -30.33
N ASP A 11 36.86 -37.01 -30.65
CA ASP A 11 36.41 -36.73 -32.01
C ASP A 11 37.49 -35.90 -32.73
N CYS A 12 37.86 -36.27 -33.96
CA CYS A 12 38.97 -35.65 -34.69
C CYS A 12 38.48 -34.87 -35.91
N ILE A 13 38.95 -33.63 -36.09
CA ILE A 13 38.76 -32.86 -37.33
C ILE A 13 40.06 -32.91 -38.14
N HIS A 14 39.97 -33.30 -39.41
CA HIS A 14 41.09 -33.39 -40.33
C HIS A 14 41.09 -32.20 -41.29
N ILE A 15 42.10 -31.34 -41.22
CA ILE A 15 42.27 -30.19 -42.11
C ILE A 15 43.44 -30.45 -43.05
N LEU A 16 43.17 -30.41 -44.36
CA LEU A 16 44.17 -30.60 -45.42
C LEU A 16 44.69 -29.24 -45.91
N ILE A 17 45.99 -29.04 -45.77
CA ILE A 17 46.74 -27.93 -46.34
C ILE A 17 47.71 -28.53 -47.38
N PRO A 18 48.07 -27.83 -48.48
CA PRO A 18 48.76 -28.38 -49.66
C PRO A 18 50.04 -29.20 -49.50
N ASN A 19 50.55 -29.45 -48.28
CA ASN A 19 51.60 -30.45 -48.00
C ASN A 19 51.58 -31.00 -46.55
N LYS A 20 50.51 -30.81 -45.77
CA LYS A 20 50.39 -31.29 -44.38
C LYS A 20 48.95 -31.65 -44.02
N LEU A 21 48.77 -32.78 -43.33
CA LEU A 21 47.53 -33.15 -42.66
C LEU A 21 47.60 -32.68 -41.20
N ILE A 22 46.70 -31.78 -40.80
CA ILE A 22 46.55 -31.36 -39.40
C ILE A 22 45.37 -32.13 -38.81
N VAL A 23 45.62 -32.89 -37.75
CA VAL A 23 44.60 -33.64 -37.00
C VAL A 23 44.35 -32.93 -35.68
N ILE A 24 43.17 -32.33 -35.52
CA ILE A 24 42.77 -31.69 -34.26
C ILE A 24 41.90 -32.66 -33.47
N ARG A 25 42.36 -33.09 -32.29
CA ARG A 25 41.61 -33.99 -31.39
C ARG A 25 40.78 -33.17 -30.41
N PHE A 26 39.46 -33.35 -30.41
CA PHE A 26 38.51 -32.74 -29.48
C PHE A 26 37.89 -33.82 -28.59
N ASN A 27 37.74 -33.57 -27.29
CA ASN A 27 37.02 -34.50 -26.41
C ASN A 27 35.54 -34.08 -26.34
N GLY A 28 34.69 -34.62 -27.24
CA GLY A 28 33.27 -34.25 -27.34
C GLY A 28 32.50 -34.42 -26.02
N ARG A 29 32.87 -35.42 -25.21
CA ARG A 29 32.29 -35.64 -23.87
C ARG A 29 32.63 -34.55 -22.86
N MET A 30 33.83 -33.95 -22.94
CA MET A 30 34.27 -32.87 -22.05
C MET A 30 33.55 -31.55 -22.37
N ILE A 31 33.30 -31.26 -23.65
CA ILE A 31 32.58 -30.07 -24.10
C ILE A 31 31.10 -30.18 -23.76
N LEU A 32 30.46 -31.33 -24.04
CA LEU A 32 29.07 -31.58 -23.71
C LEU A 32 28.81 -31.47 -22.20
N GLY A 33 29.68 -32.06 -21.37
CA GLY A 33 29.58 -31.94 -19.91
C GLY A 33 29.76 -30.51 -19.39
N SER A 34 30.60 -29.71 -20.05
CA SER A 34 30.79 -28.29 -19.70
C SER A 34 29.58 -27.43 -20.09
N LEU A 35 28.98 -27.69 -21.26
CA LEU A 35 27.75 -27.03 -21.71
C LEU A 35 26.54 -27.38 -20.82
N VAL A 36 26.41 -28.65 -20.42
CA VAL A 36 25.34 -29.10 -19.51
C VAL A 36 25.47 -28.44 -18.14
N LYS A 37 26.69 -28.35 -17.59
CA LYS A 37 26.94 -27.64 -16.32
C LYS A 37 26.61 -26.16 -16.43
N LEU A 38 26.98 -25.51 -17.53
CA LEU A 38 26.67 -24.11 -17.77
C LEU A 38 25.16 -23.88 -17.87
N GLY A 39 24.43 -24.78 -18.55
CA GLY A 39 22.97 -24.76 -18.60
C GLY A 39 22.32 -24.92 -17.22
N TYR A 40 22.80 -25.88 -16.41
CA TYR A 40 22.29 -26.08 -15.04
C TYR A 40 22.52 -24.85 -14.17
N VAL A 41 23.72 -24.26 -14.22
CA VAL A 41 24.04 -23.03 -13.47
C VAL A 41 23.10 -21.90 -13.86
N LEU A 42 22.86 -21.67 -15.16
CA LEU A 42 21.94 -20.62 -15.62
C LEU A 42 20.51 -20.82 -15.11
N VAL A 43 19.99 -22.06 -15.15
CA VAL A 43 18.64 -22.37 -14.64
C VAL A 43 18.55 -22.18 -13.12
N THR A 44 19.56 -22.63 -12.37
CA THR A 44 19.55 -22.44 -10.91
C THR A 44 19.62 -20.97 -10.52
N VAL A 45 20.44 -20.16 -11.22
CA VAL A 45 20.51 -18.72 -10.98
C VAL A 45 19.19 -18.03 -11.33
N SER A 46 18.56 -18.37 -12.46
CA SER A 46 17.27 -17.77 -12.83
C SER A 46 16.14 -18.13 -11.87
N VAL A 47 16.07 -19.38 -11.41
CA VAL A 47 15.09 -19.81 -10.39
C VAL A 47 15.32 -19.11 -9.06
N LEU A 48 16.57 -19.00 -8.61
CA LEU A 48 16.91 -18.29 -7.38
C LEU A 48 16.57 -16.79 -7.48
N LEU A 49 16.79 -16.17 -8.64
CA LEU A 49 16.38 -14.80 -8.89
C LEU A 49 14.86 -14.65 -8.87
N MET A 50 14.10 -15.57 -9.49
CA MET A 50 12.64 -15.54 -9.43
C MET A 50 12.12 -15.68 -8.01
N ILE A 51 12.67 -16.63 -7.23
CA ILE A 51 12.31 -16.81 -5.82
C ILE A 51 12.65 -15.55 -5.02
N TRP A 52 13.82 -14.97 -5.23
CA TRP A 52 14.23 -13.74 -4.56
C TRP A 52 13.32 -12.56 -4.91
N VAL A 53 12.95 -12.40 -6.19
CA VAL A 53 11.98 -11.40 -6.65
C VAL A 53 10.63 -11.61 -5.97
N SER A 54 10.08 -12.83 -5.99
CA SER A 54 8.79 -13.14 -5.34
C SER A 54 8.81 -12.92 -3.81
N LEU A 55 9.91 -13.25 -3.14
CA LEU A 55 10.07 -13.02 -1.71
C LEU A 55 10.32 -11.54 -1.37
N SER A 56 11.02 -10.81 -2.23
CA SER A 56 11.26 -9.37 -2.07
C SER A 56 9.98 -8.54 -2.23
N GLN A 57 9.04 -9.01 -3.06
CA GLN A 57 7.76 -8.36 -3.31
C GLN A 57 6.76 -8.50 -2.15
N GLY A 58 7.06 -9.28 -1.11
CA GLY A 58 6.23 -9.48 0.08
C GLY A 58 6.38 -8.44 1.19
N ARG A 59 7.04 -7.30 0.94
CA ARG A 59 7.22 -6.20 1.90
C ARG A 59 6.93 -4.83 1.28
N GLU A 60 5.80 -4.72 0.63
CA GLU A 60 5.19 -3.42 0.37
C GLU A 60 3.77 -3.49 0.95
N MET A 61 3.54 -2.75 2.05
CA MET A 61 2.18 -2.33 2.37
C MET A 61 1.74 -1.52 1.16
N GLU A 62 0.84 -2.08 0.36
CA GLU A 62 0.21 -1.37 -0.74
C GLU A 62 -0.50 -0.17 -0.10
N VAL A 63 0.14 1.01 -0.18
CA VAL A 63 -0.53 2.28 0.08
C VAL A 63 -1.68 2.28 -0.90
N VAL A 64 -2.90 2.01 -0.42
CA VAL A 64 -4.10 2.05 -1.25
C VAL A 64 -4.20 3.48 -1.74
N GLN A 65 -3.69 3.72 -2.95
CA GLN A 65 -3.58 5.05 -3.52
C GLN A 65 -4.97 5.45 -4.00
N TYR A 66 -5.83 5.89 -3.08
CA TYR A 66 -7.15 6.37 -3.48
C TYR A 66 -7.00 7.66 -4.31
N PRO A 67 -7.89 7.89 -5.29
CA PRO A 67 -7.83 9.08 -6.13
C PRO A 67 -7.96 10.36 -5.29
N PRO A 68 -7.43 11.49 -5.79
CA PRO A 68 -7.57 12.77 -5.11
C PRO A 68 -9.04 13.17 -4.97
N CYS A 69 -9.39 13.80 -3.86
CA CYS A 69 -10.73 14.35 -3.64
C CYS A 69 -11.01 15.55 -4.55
N VAL A 70 -12.25 15.71 -5.00
CA VAL A 70 -12.67 16.82 -5.89
C VAL A 70 -12.50 18.21 -5.22
N PHE A 71 -12.63 18.29 -3.90
CA PHE A 71 -12.52 19.54 -3.16
C PHE A 71 -11.08 19.93 -2.80
N ASN A 72 -10.15 18.96 -2.78
CA ASN A 72 -8.75 19.21 -2.48
C ASN A 72 -7.88 18.05 -3.01
N PRO A 73 -6.94 18.32 -3.94
CA PRO A 73 -6.10 17.28 -4.52
C PRO A 73 -5.07 16.68 -3.55
N LEU A 74 -4.82 17.31 -2.41
CA LEU A 74 -3.94 16.78 -1.36
C LEU A 74 -4.66 15.81 -0.42
N CYS A 75 -5.99 15.72 -0.50
CA CYS A 75 -6.77 14.70 0.20
C CYS A 75 -7.07 13.53 -0.74
N SER A 76 -7.27 12.35 -0.14
CA SER A 76 -7.53 11.11 -0.84
C SER A 76 -8.94 10.60 -0.53
N CYS A 77 -9.69 10.19 -1.55
CA CYS A 77 -11.08 9.76 -1.46
C CYS A 77 -11.25 8.40 -2.14
N SER A 78 -11.88 7.44 -1.47
CA SER A 78 -12.05 6.09 -2.04
C SER A 78 -12.97 6.02 -3.26
N LYS A 79 -13.86 7.01 -3.40
CA LYS A 79 -14.89 7.10 -4.43
C LYS A 79 -15.18 8.57 -4.76
N ALA A 80 -15.93 8.80 -5.83
CA ALA A 80 -16.36 10.13 -6.27
C ALA A 80 -17.80 10.46 -5.78
N VAL A 81 -18.13 11.75 -5.76
CA VAL A 81 -19.49 12.25 -5.46
C VAL A 81 -20.54 11.47 -6.28
N PRO A 82 -21.65 11.01 -5.67
CA PRO A 82 -22.22 11.42 -4.38
C PRO A 82 -21.85 10.56 -3.16
N ASP A 83 -20.99 9.54 -3.32
CA ASP A 83 -20.52 8.68 -2.23
C ASP A 83 -18.99 8.74 -2.21
N LEU A 84 -18.41 9.44 -1.25
CA LEU A 84 -16.95 9.57 -1.13
C LEU A 84 -16.32 8.33 -0.47
N GLY A 85 -17.12 7.51 0.22
CA GLY A 85 -16.66 6.35 0.98
C GLY A 85 -15.71 6.75 2.10
N ILE A 86 -14.42 6.41 1.97
CA ILE A 86 -13.36 6.78 2.90
C ILE A 86 -12.70 8.08 2.42
N VAL A 87 -12.60 9.07 3.31
CA VAL A 87 -11.93 10.35 3.08
C VAL A 87 -10.73 10.44 4.01
N TYR A 88 -9.56 10.68 3.46
CA TYR A 88 -8.29 10.83 4.17
C TYR A 88 -7.66 12.18 3.85
N CYS A 89 -7.49 13.02 4.88
CA CYS A 89 -6.77 14.29 4.80
C CYS A 89 -5.79 14.37 5.97
N GLN A 90 -4.50 14.42 5.67
CA GLN A 90 -3.43 14.51 6.67
C GLN A 90 -2.44 15.60 6.24
N ASP A 91 -2.03 16.45 7.18
CA ASP A 91 -1.04 17.52 6.94
C ASP A 91 -1.43 18.52 5.83
N VAL A 92 -2.75 18.72 5.63
CA VAL A 92 -3.29 19.66 4.67
C VAL A 92 -4.03 20.78 5.41
N PRO A 93 -3.69 22.07 5.21
CA PRO A 93 -4.39 23.15 5.89
C PRO A 93 -5.85 23.26 5.43
N LEU A 94 -6.75 22.75 6.25
CA LEU A 94 -8.20 22.78 6.08
C LEU A 94 -8.84 23.29 7.39
N PRO A 95 -8.91 24.61 7.60
CA PRO A 95 -9.42 25.18 8.85
C PRO A 95 -10.93 24.93 9.05
N ARG A 96 -11.62 24.41 8.03
CA ARG A 96 -13.04 24.02 8.03
C ARG A 96 -13.24 22.77 7.19
N ILE A 97 -14.29 22.01 7.49
CA ILE A 97 -14.67 20.83 6.72
C ILE A 97 -15.34 21.29 5.41
N PRO A 98 -14.90 20.81 4.22
CA PRO A 98 -15.40 21.29 2.94
C PRO A 98 -16.86 20.83 2.67
N PRO A 99 -17.73 21.69 2.10
CA PRO A 99 -19.16 21.42 1.89
C PRO A 99 -19.52 20.09 1.18
N PRO A 100 -18.73 19.59 0.20
CA PRO A 100 -19.03 18.32 -0.46
C PRO A 100 -19.10 17.11 0.49
N ILE A 101 -18.48 17.19 1.66
CA ILE A 101 -18.56 16.14 2.69
C ILE A 101 -19.99 16.09 3.26
N ASN A 102 -20.59 17.23 3.60
CA ASN A 102 -21.95 17.30 4.15
C ASN A 102 -22.99 16.75 3.16
N SER A 103 -22.83 17.03 1.86
CA SER A 103 -23.78 16.60 0.82
C SER A 103 -23.53 15.20 0.25
N SER A 104 -22.53 14.46 0.76
CA SER A 104 -22.15 13.15 0.23
C SER A 104 -22.24 12.07 1.29
N LYS A 105 -22.46 10.83 0.86
CA LYS A 105 -22.27 9.68 1.76
C LYS A 105 -20.79 9.52 2.07
N VAL A 106 -20.47 9.39 3.34
CA VAL A 106 -19.10 9.17 3.83
C VAL A 106 -19.16 8.06 4.86
N PHE A 107 -18.38 7.01 4.63
CA PHE A 107 -18.27 5.87 5.53
C PHE A 107 -17.24 6.15 6.65
N MET A 108 -16.08 6.69 6.28
CA MET A 108 -15.00 7.01 7.21
C MET A 108 -14.41 8.37 6.86
N LEU A 109 -14.25 9.23 7.86
CA LEU A 109 -13.64 10.55 7.71
C LEU A 109 -12.44 10.64 8.65
N HIS A 110 -11.25 10.75 8.07
CA HIS A 110 -9.98 10.90 8.78
C HIS A 110 -9.40 12.29 8.48
N LEU A 111 -9.33 13.12 9.51
CA LEU A 111 -8.84 14.50 9.46
C LEU A 111 -7.74 14.67 10.49
N GLU A 112 -6.49 14.62 10.05
CA GLU A 112 -5.33 14.73 10.93
C GLU A 112 -4.48 15.97 10.62
N ASN A 113 -4.13 16.73 11.65
CA ASN A 113 -3.22 17.87 11.55
C ASN A 113 -3.60 18.87 10.42
N ILE A 114 -4.89 19.18 10.30
CA ILE A 114 -5.40 20.08 9.25
C ILE A 114 -5.66 21.50 9.75
N GLY A 115 -5.41 21.77 11.03
CA GLY A 115 -5.66 23.07 11.64
C GLY A 115 -7.15 23.37 11.86
N LEU A 116 -7.99 22.34 11.97
CA LEU A 116 -9.42 22.46 12.22
C LEU A 116 -9.68 23.06 13.62
N ARG A 117 -10.44 24.15 13.68
CA ARG A 117 -10.72 24.88 14.93
C ARG A 117 -12.15 24.74 15.44
N SER A 118 -13.08 24.33 14.59
CA SER A 118 -14.49 24.20 14.93
C SER A 118 -15.19 23.26 13.96
N ILE A 119 -16.16 22.50 14.47
CA ILE A 119 -17.09 21.72 13.66
C ILE A 119 -18.40 22.50 13.61
N GLU A 120 -18.94 22.71 12.42
CA GLU A 120 -20.20 23.43 12.24
C GLU A 120 -21.39 22.57 12.71
N PRO A 121 -22.38 23.14 13.44
CA PRO A 121 -23.59 22.43 13.86
C PRO A 121 -24.30 21.75 12.67
N TYR A 122 -24.78 20.51 12.87
CA TYR A 122 -25.52 19.74 11.86
C TYR A 122 -24.75 19.41 10.57
N PHE A 123 -23.46 19.74 10.47
CA PHE A 123 -22.69 19.60 9.23
C PHE A 123 -22.52 18.14 8.79
N LEU A 124 -22.56 17.18 9.71
CA LEU A 124 -22.38 15.76 9.40
C LEU A 124 -23.70 15.00 9.24
N GLN A 125 -24.84 15.70 9.30
CA GLN A 125 -26.16 15.07 9.43
C GLN A 125 -26.53 14.14 8.27
N ALA A 126 -26.09 14.44 7.04
CA ALA A 126 -26.43 13.65 5.85
C ALA A 126 -25.35 12.62 5.44
N THR A 127 -24.26 12.52 6.19
CA THR A 127 -23.08 11.70 5.80
C THR A 127 -23.28 10.20 5.99
N GLY A 128 -23.94 9.79 7.08
CA GLY A 128 -24.06 8.38 7.46
C GLY A 128 -22.75 7.75 7.95
N LEU A 129 -21.85 8.55 8.55
CA LEU A 129 -20.53 8.11 9.02
C LEU A 129 -20.60 6.90 9.96
N TYR A 130 -19.71 5.94 9.71
CA TYR A 130 -19.41 4.81 10.58
C TYR A 130 -18.26 5.13 11.55
N ARG A 131 -17.19 5.75 11.04
CA ARG A 131 -16.01 6.16 11.81
C ARG A 131 -15.67 7.62 11.54
N LEU A 132 -15.45 8.38 12.59
CA LEU A 132 -14.97 9.76 12.54
C LEU A 132 -13.69 9.88 13.37
N GLU A 133 -12.61 10.27 12.71
CA GLU A 133 -11.32 10.51 13.33
C GLU A 133 -10.88 11.95 13.04
N ILE A 134 -10.75 12.73 14.10
CA ILE A 134 -10.25 14.11 14.05
C ILE A 134 -9.12 14.18 15.07
N SER A 135 -7.89 14.03 14.61
CA SER A 135 -6.71 13.96 15.48
C SER A 135 -5.75 15.12 15.22
N HIS A 136 -4.98 15.50 16.25
CA HIS A 136 -3.95 16.54 16.11
C HIS A 136 -4.49 17.89 15.58
N ASN A 137 -5.71 18.27 15.93
CA ASN A 137 -6.30 19.54 15.53
C ASN A 137 -6.48 20.49 16.73
N PRO A 138 -6.37 21.82 16.56
CA PRO A 138 -6.56 22.78 17.65
C PRO A 138 -8.06 23.02 17.94
N LEU A 139 -8.81 21.95 18.18
CA LEU A 139 -10.25 21.98 18.45
C LEU A 139 -10.50 22.22 19.95
N PRO A 140 -11.02 23.38 20.37
CA PRO A 140 -11.18 23.72 21.79
C PRO A 140 -12.46 23.17 22.42
N ASP A 141 -13.49 22.98 21.61
CA ASP A 141 -14.81 22.50 22.02
C ASP A 141 -15.53 21.85 20.82
N ILE A 142 -16.54 21.03 21.11
CA ILE A 142 -17.42 20.38 20.13
C ILE A 142 -18.86 20.77 20.44
N PRO A 143 -19.58 21.44 19.51
CA PRO A 143 -20.95 21.86 19.76
C PRO A 143 -21.87 20.65 19.95
N SER A 144 -22.95 20.86 20.70
CA SER A 144 -23.90 19.79 21.06
C SER A 144 -24.55 19.16 19.81
N GLU A 145 -24.63 19.93 18.74
CA GLU A 145 -25.26 19.57 17.47
C GLU A 145 -24.27 19.02 16.43
N ALA A 146 -22.98 18.89 16.76
CA ALA A 146 -21.93 18.49 15.82
C ALA A 146 -22.19 17.12 15.17
N PHE A 147 -22.73 16.18 15.95
CA PHE A 147 -22.95 14.79 15.54
C PHE A 147 -24.43 14.43 15.34
N VAL A 148 -25.31 15.43 15.23
CA VAL A 148 -26.73 15.19 14.89
C VAL A 148 -26.82 14.53 13.52
N GLY A 149 -27.70 13.53 13.38
CA GLY A 149 -27.85 12.68 12.19
C GLY A 149 -26.98 11.43 12.19
N LEU A 150 -26.01 11.34 13.11
CA LEU A 150 -25.11 10.19 13.24
C LEU A 150 -25.54 9.20 14.33
N GLU A 151 -26.71 9.40 14.95
CA GLU A 151 -27.15 8.69 16.16
C GLU A 151 -27.20 7.18 15.98
N ARG A 152 -27.47 6.74 14.74
CA ARG A 152 -27.64 5.32 14.38
C ARG A 152 -26.54 4.78 13.48
N SER A 153 -25.59 5.61 13.04
CA SER A 153 -24.55 5.22 12.08
C SER A 153 -23.15 5.19 12.69
N LEU A 154 -22.83 6.09 13.63
CA LEU A 154 -21.47 6.24 14.14
C LEU A 154 -21.14 5.19 15.21
N TRP A 155 -20.04 4.46 14.97
CA TRP A 155 -19.54 3.39 15.83
C TRP A 155 -18.21 3.75 16.49
N GLU A 156 -17.37 4.50 15.80
CA GLU A 156 -16.05 4.89 16.28
C GLU A 156 -15.90 6.41 16.18
N LEU A 157 -15.62 7.04 17.32
CA LEU A 157 -15.31 8.46 17.43
C LEU A 157 -13.94 8.62 18.09
N GLU A 158 -13.00 9.16 17.33
CA GLU A 158 -11.62 9.34 17.72
C GLU A 158 -11.29 10.83 17.65
N LEU A 159 -11.00 11.43 18.81
CA LEU A 159 -10.72 12.85 18.97
C LEU A 159 -9.38 13.07 19.68
N GLN A 160 -8.43 12.14 19.55
CA GLN A 160 -7.14 12.22 20.24
C GLN A 160 -6.33 13.47 19.85
N HIS A 161 -5.50 13.93 20.79
CA HIS A 161 -4.56 15.04 20.56
C HIS A 161 -5.20 16.32 20.04
N ASN A 162 -6.43 16.61 20.47
CA ASN A 162 -7.05 17.92 20.28
C ASN A 162 -6.73 18.84 21.48
N GLN A 163 -7.46 19.95 21.63
CA GLN A 163 -7.31 20.91 22.72
C GLN A 163 -8.63 21.06 23.49
N LEU A 164 -9.36 19.95 23.67
CA LEU A 164 -10.72 19.98 24.19
C LEU A 164 -10.68 20.39 25.66
N MET A 165 -11.30 21.52 25.99
CA MET A 165 -11.33 22.01 27.38
C MET A 165 -12.17 21.11 28.29
N SER A 166 -13.07 20.31 27.72
CA SER A 166 -13.91 19.38 28.46
C SER A 166 -14.41 18.25 27.57
N VAL A 167 -14.84 17.15 28.19
CA VAL A 167 -15.47 16.05 27.48
C VAL A 167 -16.80 16.54 26.86
N PRO A 168 -17.03 16.33 25.54
CA PRO A 168 -18.21 16.85 24.84
C PRO A 168 -19.47 16.01 25.09
N SER A 169 -19.84 15.81 26.37
CA SER A 169 -20.89 14.89 26.79
C SER A 169 -22.24 15.17 26.11
N ARG A 170 -22.54 16.45 25.83
CA ARG A 170 -23.80 16.85 25.15
C ARG A 170 -23.85 16.41 23.69
N ALA A 171 -22.72 16.44 22.99
CA ALA A 171 -22.65 16.01 21.59
C ALA A 171 -22.72 14.48 21.47
N ILE A 172 -22.04 13.75 22.37
CA ILE A 172 -21.92 12.28 22.27
C ILE A 172 -23.10 11.51 22.88
N ARG A 173 -23.88 12.10 23.80
CA ARG A 173 -24.96 11.40 24.52
C ARG A 173 -26.04 10.77 23.64
N HIS A 174 -26.19 11.25 22.41
CA HIS A 174 -27.24 10.80 21.49
C HIS A 174 -26.76 9.68 20.53
N LEU A 175 -25.47 9.33 20.55
CA LEU A 175 -24.87 8.33 19.68
C LEU A 175 -25.17 6.91 20.17
N GLN A 176 -26.25 6.31 19.68
CA GLN A 176 -26.79 5.04 20.17
C GLN A 176 -25.95 3.81 19.77
N LYS A 177 -25.12 3.94 18.73
CA LYS A 177 -24.29 2.85 18.20
C LYS A 177 -22.81 2.99 18.54
N LEU A 178 -22.41 4.06 19.23
CA LEU A 178 -21.02 4.32 19.56
C LEU A 178 -20.46 3.18 20.42
N ARG A 179 -19.36 2.57 19.95
CA ARG A 179 -18.66 1.47 20.64
C ARG A 179 -17.25 1.84 21.06
N ARG A 180 -16.63 2.76 20.32
CA ARG A 180 -15.29 3.26 20.59
C ARG A 180 -15.35 4.77 20.68
N LEU A 181 -14.87 5.30 21.80
CA LEU A 181 -14.65 6.71 22.04
C LEU A 181 -13.20 6.87 22.51
N ASP A 182 -12.39 7.58 21.74
CA ASP A 182 -11.04 7.94 22.15
C ASP A 182 -10.92 9.45 22.31
N LEU A 183 -10.51 9.87 23.50
CA LEU A 183 -10.26 11.26 23.90
C LEU A 183 -8.85 11.38 24.52
N THR A 184 -7.92 10.49 24.17
CA THR A 184 -6.58 10.54 24.76
C THR A 184 -5.81 11.78 24.30
N GLY A 185 -5.09 12.40 25.23
CA GLY A 185 -4.26 13.57 24.94
C GLY A 185 -5.04 14.83 24.52
N THR A 186 -6.34 14.90 24.83
CA THR A 186 -7.21 16.07 24.60
C THR A 186 -7.18 17.06 25.74
#